data_AF-A0A1G1R2L1-F1
#
_entry.id   AF-A0A1G1R2L1-F1
#
_cell.length_a   1.000
_cell.length_b   1.000
_cell.length_c   1.000
_cell.angle_alpha   90.00
_cell.angle_beta   90.00
_cell.angle_gamma   90.00
#
_symmetry.space_group_name_H-M   'P 1'
#
loop_
_entity.id
_entity.type
_entity.pdbx_description
1 polymer ?
#
loop_
_entity_poly.entity_id
_entity_poly.type
_entity_poly.pdbx_seq_one_letter_code
_entity_poly.pdbx_strand_id
1 'polypeptide(L)'
;MIDYRNFLSSFSRKQWERIGLQRRSGVVAPLFSLYSQYSAGIGELTDLIFLIDWCKACGMSIIQLLPMNDVGFDFRPYDAQSTFALEPMYLSLRGLKAVKMSAFKAKLDKLSEKFPAGGERVDYGIKQAKLELLWGVFGNHRDLTDSGGVKDFNRYLEENKFWLEDYALFKVIKEKNNQSAWEAWEDKLKYRDQKALELFEQDNSERISFHKWLQWQLYEQFRVIKKYAQGRQVFIMGDLPFLVSRDSADVWAKQDYFKLNLSSGAPPDMYFAHGQRWGMPVYNWPVIEKNDYDYLKEKLKYAQNFYDFFRIDHVVGIFRVWTIPLDEPQETGGLNGTFDPADESVWEEHGRKILTVMVENTTMLPCAEDLGVIPPCSNKVLYELGIPGIEVQRWSKDWGRTYNFKAPGDYRINSVATVSTHDSSSLCAWWQFEAGTIDEQLFKRKCKKWGVNFEELKNELFDLKQSTHNRLRWKESVQNPDVLLEKLKLPRDKAGEFINLYLESHGEKGKFLNYLKPQAKQKACLSEPARIAMEKACLSDLIRMAMEKASNTASIFSIQLLQDWISIDCLNECDLWEFRINFPGTVSPKNWSLVMPLSLEDMLALPMNTIIKNINSKAERI
;
A
#
# COMPACT_ATOMS: atom_id res chain seq x y z
N MET A 1 15.01 27.02 -11.41
CA MET A 1 13.97 26.08 -11.88
C MET A 1 14.60 24.71 -11.93
N ILE A 2 13.97 23.69 -11.33
CA ILE A 2 14.51 22.32 -11.30
C ILE A 2 14.37 21.70 -12.69
N ASP A 3 15.43 21.06 -13.20
CA ASP A 3 15.43 20.44 -14.53
C ASP A 3 15.06 18.96 -14.46
N TYR A 4 13.87 18.62 -14.96
CA TYR A 4 13.37 17.24 -15.00
C TYR A 4 13.69 16.52 -16.33
N ARG A 5 14.41 17.16 -17.28
CA ARG A 5 14.73 16.58 -18.60
C ARG A 5 15.64 15.35 -18.52
N ASN A 6 16.34 15.16 -17.41
CA ASN A 6 17.17 13.97 -17.17
C ASN A 6 16.37 12.66 -17.25
N PHE A 7 15.07 12.69 -16.95
CA PHE A 7 14.22 11.51 -17.12
C PHE A 7 14.13 11.02 -18.58
N LEU A 8 14.22 11.93 -19.56
CA LEU A 8 14.25 11.56 -20.99
C LEU A 8 15.59 10.99 -21.44
N SER A 9 16.61 11.05 -20.60
CA SER A 9 17.91 10.40 -20.83
C SER A 9 18.05 9.09 -20.06
N SER A 10 17.05 8.73 -19.25
CA SER A 10 17.05 7.51 -18.45
C SER A 10 16.56 6.30 -19.24
N PHE A 11 16.73 5.11 -18.65
CA PHE A 11 16.25 3.86 -19.24
C PHE A 11 14.72 3.84 -19.45
N SER A 12 13.96 4.47 -18.55
CA SER A 12 12.50 4.60 -18.64
C SER A 12 12.02 5.75 -19.53
N ARG A 13 12.85 6.23 -20.47
CA ARG A 13 12.53 7.35 -21.37
C ARG A 13 11.15 7.22 -22.04
N LYS A 14 10.81 6.04 -22.58
CA LYS A 14 9.55 5.82 -23.31
C LYS A 14 8.34 6.04 -22.41
N GLN A 15 8.43 5.61 -21.15
CA GLN A 15 7.40 5.82 -20.14
C GLN A 15 7.28 7.30 -19.80
N TRP A 16 8.40 8.01 -19.63
CA TRP A 16 8.41 9.45 -19.37
C TRP A 16 7.91 10.31 -20.52
N GLU A 17 8.17 9.94 -21.78
CA GLU A 17 7.60 10.60 -22.96
C GLU A 17 6.06 10.52 -22.94
N ARG A 18 5.51 9.40 -22.45
CA ARG A 18 4.06 9.20 -22.34
C ARG A 18 3.44 9.94 -21.15
N ILE A 19 4.07 9.87 -19.97
CA ILE A 19 3.54 10.47 -18.73
C ILE A 19 3.75 12.00 -18.71
N GLY A 20 4.82 12.46 -19.35
CA GLY A 20 5.28 13.85 -19.33
C GLY A 20 6.16 14.18 -18.13
N LEU A 21 6.90 15.29 -18.24
CA LEU A 21 7.85 15.77 -17.24
C LEU A 21 7.27 16.86 -16.31
N GLN A 22 5.98 17.10 -16.38
CA GLN A 22 5.33 18.06 -15.49
C GLN A 22 5.22 17.48 -14.08
N ARG A 23 5.36 18.34 -13.09
CA ARG A 23 5.10 17.97 -11.70
C ARG A 23 3.61 17.67 -11.57
N ARG A 24 3.25 16.61 -10.85
CA ARG A 24 1.84 16.19 -10.68
C ARG A 24 1.47 16.02 -9.23
N SER A 25 0.20 16.24 -8.93
CA SER A 25 -0.41 15.92 -7.63
C SER A 25 -1.36 14.74 -7.76
N GLY A 26 -1.55 13.99 -6.68
CA GLY A 26 -2.40 12.81 -6.67
C GLY A 26 -2.91 12.41 -5.28
N VAL A 27 -3.70 11.35 -5.29
CA VAL A 27 -4.29 10.74 -4.10
C VAL A 27 -4.05 9.24 -4.05
N VAL A 28 -3.77 8.70 -2.87
CA VAL A 28 -3.85 7.27 -2.58
C VAL A 28 -5.24 6.97 -2.01
N ALA A 29 -6.00 6.09 -2.66
CA ALA A 29 -7.35 5.74 -2.27
C ALA A 29 -7.53 4.21 -2.23
N PRO A 30 -7.64 3.61 -1.03
CA PRO A 30 -8.00 2.21 -0.90
C PRO A 30 -9.44 1.99 -1.38
N LEU A 31 -9.67 1.21 -2.45
CA LEU A 31 -11.01 1.09 -3.02
C LEU A 31 -12.02 0.50 -2.02
N PHE A 32 -11.61 -0.45 -1.19
CA PHE A 32 -12.47 -1.01 -0.14
C PHE A 32 -13.03 0.06 0.82
N SER A 33 -12.31 1.18 0.97
CA SER A 33 -12.67 2.25 1.89
C SER A 33 -13.66 3.24 1.30
N LEU A 34 -13.88 3.23 -0.02
CA LEU A 34 -14.74 4.17 -0.71
C LEU A 34 -16.17 3.64 -0.80
N TYR A 35 -17.11 4.54 -1.07
CA TYR A 35 -18.47 4.18 -1.45
C TYR A 35 -19.17 5.34 -2.15
N SER A 36 -20.20 5.00 -2.91
CA SER A 36 -21.21 5.90 -3.46
C SER A 36 -22.60 5.42 -3.04
N GLN A 37 -23.64 6.16 -3.41
CA GLN A 37 -25.02 5.69 -3.21
C GLN A 37 -25.36 4.42 -4.03
N TYR A 38 -24.49 4.02 -4.96
CA TYR A 38 -24.68 2.85 -5.82
C TYR A 38 -23.94 1.61 -5.33
N SER A 39 -22.97 1.77 -4.42
CA SER A 39 -22.15 0.68 -3.89
C SER A 39 -22.97 -0.34 -3.13
N ALA A 40 -22.53 -1.59 -3.16
CA ALA A 40 -23.10 -2.69 -2.38
C ALA A 40 -22.10 -3.15 -1.32
N GLY A 41 -22.17 -2.56 -0.12
CA GLY A 41 -21.37 -2.89 1.07
C GLY A 41 -19.91 -2.46 1.08
N ILE A 42 -19.33 -2.20 -0.10
CA ILE A 42 -17.91 -1.88 -0.29
C ILE A 42 -17.74 -1.06 -1.57
N GLY A 43 -16.67 -0.27 -1.68
CA GLY A 43 -16.33 0.43 -2.91
C GLY A 43 -16.11 -0.54 -4.07
N GLU A 44 -16.69 -0.22 -5.21
CA GLU A 44 -16.69 -1.02 -6.44
C GLU A 44 -15.93 -0.29 -7.56
N LEU A 45 -15.51 -1.02 -8.60
CA LEU A 45 -14.76 -0.44 -9.73
C LEU A 45 -15.47 0.77 -10.36
N THR A 46 -16.80 0.73 -10.43
CA THR A 46 -17.61 1.84 -10.98
C THR A 46 -17.56 3.10 -10.13
N ASP A 47 -17.30 2.98 -8.82
CA ASP A 47 -17.19 4.12 -7.92
C ASP A 47 -15.96 4.98 -8.23
N LEU A 48 -14.94 4.40 -8.87
CA LEU A 48 -13.75 5.13 -9.32
C LEU A 48 -14.09 6.26 -10.30
N ILE A 49 -15.24 6.24 -10.98
CA ILE A 49 -15.71 7.36 -11.82
C ILE A 49 -15.83 8.64 -11.00
N PHE A 50 -16.43 8.56 -9.80
CA PHE A 50 -16.59 9.72 -8.92
C PHE A 50 -15.25 10.16 -8.33
N LEU A 51 -14.36 9.22 -7.99
CA LEU A 51 -13.02 9.55 -7.52
C LEU A 51 -12.18 10.25 -8.61
N ILE A 52 -12.29 9.82 -9.86
CA ILE A 52 -11.64 10.45 -11.02
C ILE A 52 -12.16 11.88 -11.19
N ASP A 53 -13.47 12.08 -11.08
CA ASP A 53 -14.09 13.40 -11.16
C ASP A 53 -13.64 14.31 -10.01
N TRP A 54 -13.53 13.77 -8.81
CA TRP A 54 -13.03 14.50 -7.64
C TRP A 54 -11.56 14.89 -7.79
N CYS A 55 -10.72 13.98 -8.29
CA CYS A 55 -9.32 14.28 -8.59
C CYS A 55 -9.20 15.43 -9.59
N LYS A 56 -10.00 15.41 -10.66
CA LYS A 56 -10.00 16.48 -11.65
C LYS A 56 -10.47 17.81 -11.05
N ALA A 57 -11.52 17.81 -10.23
CA ALA A 57 -12.03 18.99 -9.55
C ALA A 57 -10.97 19.62 -8.62
N CYS A 58 -10.18 18.79 -7.94
CA CYS A 58 -9.11 19.19 -7.03
C CYS A 58 -7.77 19.54 -7.72
N GLY A 59 -7.67 19.49 -9.05
CA GLY A 59 -6.41 19.74 -9.76
C GLY A 59 -5.36 18.63 -9.57
N MET A 60 -5.80 17.40 -9.33
CA MET A 60 -4.95 16.21 -9.27
C MET A 60 -5.04 15.42 -10.57
N SER A 61 -3.96 14.70 -10.91
CA SER A 61 -3.87 13.90 -12.13
C SER A 61 -3.37 12.47 -11.91
N ILE A 62 -3.21 12.04 -10.65
CA ILE A 62 -2.82 10.66 -10.32
C ILE A 62 -3.73 10.11 -9.22
N ILE A 63 -4.29 8.92 -9.44
CA ILE A 63 -4.93 8.10 -8.41
C ILE A 63 -4.06 6.87 -8.20
N GLN A 64 -3.53 6.68 -7.00
CA GLN A 64 -2.93 5.43 -6.58
C GLN A 64 -3.96 4.57 -5.86
N LEU A 65 -4.15 3.35 -6.33
CA LEU A 65 -4.95 2.33 -5.66
C LEU A 65 -4.03 1.44 -4.83
N LEU A 66 -4.56 0.82 -3.79
CA LEU A 66 -3.89 -0.32 -3.14
C LEU A 66 -4.01 -1.58 -4.03
N PRO A 67 -3.35 -2.71 -3.69
CA PRO A 67 -3.46 -3.92 -4.50
C PRO A 67 -4.92 -4.33 -4.73
N MET A 68 -5.22 -4.67 -5.98
CA MET A 68 -6.58 -4.96 -6.44
C MET A 68 -6.84 -6.46 -6.62
N ASN A 69 -5.90 -7.28 -6.16
CA ASN A 69 -5.85 -8.70 -6.45
C ASN A 69 -6.80 -9.52 -5.55
N ASP A 70 -7.29 -10.66 -6.05
CA ASP A 70 -8.13 -11.57 -5.26
C ASP A 70 -7.34 -12.11 -4.07
N VAL A 71 -7.93 -11.94 -2.89
CA VAL A 71 -7.42 -12.49 -1.63
C VAL A 71 -8.36 -13.60 -1.15
N GLY A 72 -8.06 -14.23 -0.01
CA GLY A 72 -8.99 -15.17 0.60
C GLY A 72 -10.29 -14.51 1.10
N PHE A 73 -10.92 -15.14 2.09
CA PHE A 73 -12.02 -14.52 2.85
C PHE A 73 -11.52 -13.70 4.05
N ASP A 74 -10.25 -13.85 4.42
CA ASP A 74 -9.55 -12.97 5.36
C ASP A 74 -8.86 -11.85 4.55
N PHE A 75 -9.51 -10.69 4.47
CA PHE A 75 -9.11 -9.64 3.53
C PHE A 75 -7.82 -8.94 3.96
N ARG A 76 -6.75 -9.17 3.18
CA ARG A 76 -5.44 -8.54 3.36
C ARG A 76 -4.86 -8.27 1.96
N PRO A 77 -4.85 -7.03 1.45
CA PRO A 77 -4.59 -6.75 0.03
C PRO A 77 -3.20 -7.19 -0.45
N TYR A 78 -2.23 -7.31 0.47
CA TYR A 78 -0.87 -7.78 0.17
C TYR A 78 -0.68 -9.31 0.28
N ASP A 79 -1.74 -10.06 0.59
CA ASP A 79 -1.76 -11.52 0.70
C ASP A 79 -2.63 -12.14 -0.41
N ALA A 80 -2.30 -11.78 -1.65
CA ALA A 80 -3.09 -12.17 -2.82
C ALA A 80 -2.99 -13.66 -3.12
N GLN A 81 -4.13 -14.30 -3.44
CA GLN A 81 -4.21 -15.66 -3.96
C GLN A 81 -3.86 -15.75 -5.45
N SER A 82 -3.69 -14.61 -6.12
CA SER A 82 -2.99 -14.54 -7.39
C SER A 82 -2.41 -13.15 -7.64
N THR A 83 -1.25 -13.05 -8.29
CA THR A 83 -0.74 -11.74 -8.70
C THR A 83 -1.49 -11.15 -9.90
N PHE A 84 -2.37 -11.93 -10.54
CA PHE A 84 -3.12 -11.55 -11.72
C PHE A 84 -4.59 -11.28 -11.41
N ALA A 85 -5.27 -12.24 -10.78
CA ALA A 85 -6.71 -12.20 -10.57
C ALA A 85 -7.12 -10.96 -9.77
N LEU A 86 -8.22 -10.31 -10.17
CA LEU A 86 -8.81 -9.16 -9.50
C LEU A 86 -9.80 -9.61 -8.41
N GLU A 87 -9.92 -8.84 -7.34
CA GLU A 87 -10.79 -9.14 -6.20
C GLU A 87 -12.28 -9.08 -6.58
N PRO A 88 -13.04 -10.20 -6.46
CA PRO A 88 -14.47 -10.26 -6.75
C PRO A 88 -15.34 -9.22 -6.05
N MET A 89 -14.98 -8.82 -4.82
CA MET A 89 -15.75 -7.80 -4.08
C MET A 89 -15.82 -6.45 -4.81
N TYR A 90 -14.83 -6.11 -5.61
CA TYR A 90 -14.78 -4.84 -6.34
C TYR A 90 -15.63 -4.85 -7.61
N LEU A 91 -16.20 -5.99 -8.02
CA LEU A 91 -17.11 -6.04 -9.14
C LEU A 91 -18.40 -5.30 -8.80
N SER A 92 -18.78 -4.35 -9.65
CA SER A 92 -20.11 -3.76 -9.54
C SER A 92 -21.16 -4.68 -10.14
N LEU A 93 -22.15 -5.04 -9.33
CA LEU A 93 -23.29 -5.85 -9.77
C LEU A 93 -24.19 -5.10 -10.76
N ARG A 94 -24.13 -3.76 -10.78
CA ARG A 94 -24.90 -2.92 -11.71
C ARG A 94 -24.23 -2.77 -13.07
N GLY A 95 -22.91 -2.97 -13.14
CA GLY A 95 -22.09 -2.79 -14.34
C GLY A 95 -21.77 -4.07 -15.10
N LEU A 96 -22.53 -5.15 -14.92
CA LEU A 96 -22.23 -6.45 -15.55
C LEU A 96 -22.40 -6.38 -17.07
N LYS A 97 -21.36 -6.76 -17.82
CA LYS A 97 -21.36 -6.80 -19.27
C LYS A 97 -22.20 -7.96 -19.77
N ALA A 98 -23.05 -7.66 -20.75
CA ALA A 98 -24.01 -8.58 -21.38
C ALA A 98 -25.13 -9.11 -20.47
N VAL A 99 -25.16 -8.79 -19.17
CA VAL A 99 -26.21 -9.24 -18.24
C VAL A 99 -27.30 -8.17 -18.05
N LYS A 100 -28.57 -8.56 -18.12
CA LYS A 100 -29.69 -7.66 -17.80
C LYS A 100 -29.92 -7.57 -16.29
N MET A 101 -29.74 -6.39 -15.72
CA MET A 101 -29.92 -6.12 -14.28
C MET A 101 -31.32 -6.50 -13.75
N SER A 102 -32.36 -6.40 -14.59
CA SER A 102 -33.73 -6.75 -14.21
C SER A 102 -33.88 -8.19 -13.72
N ALA A 103 -32.99 -9.11 -14.13
CA ALA A 103 -33.03 -10.52 -13.73
C ALA A 103 -32.67 -10.75 -12.25
N PHE A 104 -31.95 -9.83 -11.60
CA PHE A 104 -31.47 -10.00 -10.22
C PHE A 104 -31.61 -8.75 -9.35
N LYS A 105 -32.27 -7.69 -9.83
CA LYS A 105 -32.47 -6.43 -9.11
C LYS A 105 -32.98 -6.63 -7.67
N ALA A 106 -34.02 -7.43 -7.48
CA ALA A 106 -34.58 -7.68 -6.14
C ALA A 106 -33.59 -8.39 -5.19
N LYS A 107 -32.68 -9.21 -5.72
CA LYS A 107 -31.62 -9.85 -4.91
C LYS A 107 -30.51 -8.85 -4.58
N LEU A 108 -30.18 -7.96 -5.52
CA LEU A 108 -29.24 -6.86 -5.30
C LEU A 108 -29.75 -5.92 -4.21
N ASP A 109 -31.02 -5.50 -4.28
CA ASP A 109 -31.61 -4.59 -3.30
C ASP A 109 -31.54 -5.19 -1.88
N LYS A 110 -31.89 -6.48 -1.71
CA LYS A 110 -31.72 -7.20 -0.44
C LYS A 110 -30.28 -7.31 0.04
N LEU A 111 -29.33 -7.44 -0.89
CA LEU A 111 -27.91 -7.51 -0.56
C LEU A 111 -27.41 -6.14 -0.08
N SER A 112 -27.80 -5.05 -0.73
CA SER A 112 -27.50 -3.68 -0.29
C SER A 112 -28.15 -3.33 1.05
N GLU A 113 -29.35 -3.84 1.34
CA GLU A 113 -29.97 -3.68 2.67
C GLU A 113 -29.21 -4.43 3.77
N LYS A 114 -28.74 -5.65 3.46
CA LYS A 114 -27.96 -6.47 4.41
C LYS A 114 -26.56 -5.92 4.65
N PHE A 115 -25.94 -5.36 3.61
CA PHE A 115 -24.60 -4.79 3.64
C PHE A 115 -24.66 -3.33 3.17
N PRO A 116 -25.11 -2.40 4.04
CA PRO A 116 -25.15 -0.99 3.69
C PRO A 116 -23.72 -0.46 3.49
N ALA A 117 -23.53 0.37 2.45
CA ALA A 117 -22.29 1.10 2.28
C ALA A 117 -22.23 2.31 3.24
N GLY A 118 -21.02 2.79 3.53
CA GLY A 118 -20.81 3.99 4.37
C GLY A 118 -20.88 3.75 5.89
N GLY A 119 -20.78 2.50 6.35
CA GLY A 119 -20.53 2.21 7.77
C GLY A 119 -19.15 2.68 8.22
N GLU A 120 -18.77 2.49 9.49
CA GLU A 120 -17.42 2.83 9.97
C GLU A 120 -16.35 1.88 9.45
N ARG A 121 -16.73 0.60 9.27
CA ARG A 121 -15.86 -0.47 8.83
C ARG A 121 -16.54 -1.35 7.77
N VAL A 122 -15.76 -1.91 6.86
CA VAL A 122 -16.23 -2.83 5.83
C VAL A 122 -16.65 -4.15 6.48
N ASP A 123 -17.87 -4.60 6.18
CA ASP A 123 -18.30 -5.98 6.47
C ASP A 123 -17.90 -6.89 5.30
N TYR A 124 -16.81 -7.64 5.50
CA TYR A 124 -16.26 -8.55 4.49
C TYR A 124 -17.13 -9.78 4.20
N GLY A 125 -18.22 -10.00 4.95
CA GLY A 125 -19.27 -10.95 4.57
C GLY A 125 -19.88 -10.65 3.20
N ILE A 126 -19.73 -9.42 2.69
CA ILE A 126 -20.12 -9.00 1.35
C ILE A 126 -19.50 -9.87 0.25
N LYS A 127 -18.27 -10.40 0.44
CA LYS A 127 -17.60 -11.25 -0.56
C LYS A 127 -18.43 -12.48 -0.88
N GLN A 128 -18.78 -13.25 0.15
CA GLN A 128 -19.55 -14.48 0.01
C GLN A 128 -20.93 -14.18 -0.58
N ALA A 129 -21.61 -13.14 -0.08
CA ALA A 129 -22.93 -12.75 -0.57
C ALA A 129 -22.93 -12.36 -2.06
N LYS A 130 -21.91 -11.61 -2.51
CA LYS A 130 -21.72 -11.28 -3.93
C LYS A 130 -21.44 -12.52 -4.77
N LEU A 131 -20.55 -13.40 -4.33
CA LEU A 131 -20.21 -14.63 -5.06
C LEU A 131 -21.43 -15.56 -5.23
N GLU A 132 -22.28 -15.70 -4.21
CA GLU A 132 -23.52 -16.47 -4.28
C GLU A 132 -24.52 -15.86 -5.28
N LEU A 133 -24.70 -14.55 -5.24
CA LEU A 133 -25.57 -13.85 -6.19
C LEU A 133 -25.04 -14.00 -7.62
N LEU A 134 -23.74 -13.80 -7.83
CA LEU A 134 -23.07 -13.88 -9.13
C LEU A 134 -23.13 -15.30 -9.71
N TRP A 135 -23.03 -16.33 -8.88
CA TRP A 135 -23.24 -17.71 -9.33
C TRP A 135 -24.64 -17.93 -9.90
N GLY A 136 -25.67 -17.43 -9.21
CA GLY A 136 -27.04 -17.46 -9.71
C GLY A 136 -27.25 -16.63 -10.99
N VAL A 137 -26.54 -15.51 -11.13
CA VAL A 137 -26.55 -14.70 -12.36
C VAL A 137 -25.90 -15.45 -13.52
N PHE A 138 -24.73 -16.06 -13.29
CA PHE A 138 -23.98 -16.82 -14.28
C PHE A 138 -24.81 -17.99 -14.84
N GLY A 139 -25.47 -18.78 -13.98
CA GLY A 139 -26.31 -19.91 -14.38
C GLY A 139 -27.48 -19.51 -15.28
N ASN A 140 -28.14 -18.38 -14.99
CA ASN A 140 -29.25 -17.87 -15.80
C ASN A 140 -28.80 -17.20 -17.11
N HIS A 141 -27.51 -16.93 -17.26
CA HIS A 141 -26.96 -16.21 -18.40
C HIS A 141 -26.30 -17.13 -19.44
N ARG A 142 -26.30 -18.45 -19.20
CA ARG A 142 -25.75 -19.47 -20.12
C ARG A 142 -26.37 -19.45 -21.52
N ASP A 143 -27.56 -18.84 -21.68
CA ASP A 143 -28.23 -18.60 -22.97
C ASP A 143 -27.59 -17.46 -23.81
N LEU A 144 -26.33 -17.14 -23.55
CA LEU A 144 -25.57 -16.04 -24.18
C LEU A 144 -25.25 -16.22 -25.67
N THR A 145 -25.97 -17.09 -26.39
CA THR A 145 -25.63 -17.52 -27.76
C THR A 145 -25.81 -16.47 -28.85
N ASP A 146 -26.23 -15.23 -28.57
CA ASP A 146 -26.54 -14.27 -29.65
C ASP A 146 -26.19 -12.79 -29.40
N SER A 147 -25.32 -12.49 -28.43
CA SER A 147 -24.85 -11.11 -28.20
C SER A 147 -23.32 -11.07 -28.13
N GLY A 148 -22.68 -10.04 -28.68
CA GLY A 148 -21.22 -9.94 -28.87
C GLY A 148 -20.31 -10.18 -27.64
N GLY A 149 -20.88 -10.39 -26.45
CA GLY A 149 -20.18 -10.83 -25.24
C GLY A 149 -19.45 -12.16 -25.37
N VAL A 150 -19.97 -13.16 -26.11
CA VAL A 150 -19.28 -14.46 -26.26
C VAL A 150 -17.94 -14.33 -26.96
N LYS A 151 -17.89 -13.53 -28.04
CA LYS A 151 -16.65 -13.29 -28.78
C LYS A 151 -15.61 -12.57 -27.92
N ASP A 152 -16.04 -11.55 -27.17
CA ASP A 152 -15.17 -10.81 -26.26
C ASP A 152 -14.67 -11.69 -25.10
N PHE A 153 -15.53 -12.54 -24.56
CA PHE A 153 -15.15 -13.48 -23.51
C PHE A 153 -14.15 -14.53 -24.01
N ASN A 154 -14.40 -15.17 -25.16
CA ASN A 154 -13.46 -16.13 -25.74
C ASN A 154 -12.09 -15.50 -26.06
N ARG A 155 -12.08 -14.25 -26.54
CA ARG A 155 -10.82 -13.51 -26.72
C ARG A 155 -10.11 -13.29 -25.39
N TYR A 156 -10.83 -12.91 -24.33
CA TYR A 156 -10.26 -12.77 -23.00
C TYR A 156 -9.66 -14.07 -22.48
N LEU A 157 -10.34 -15.21 -22.69
CA LEU A 157 -9.82 -16.52 -22.31
C LEU A 157 -8.47 -16.83 -22.98
N GLU A 158 -8.38 -16.61 -24.29
CA GLU A 158 -7.16 -16.87 -25.06
C GLU A 158 -6.01 -15.92 -24.66
N GLU A 159 -6.31 -14.62 -24.55
CA GLU A 159 -5.30 -13.60 -24.19
C GLU A 159 -4.72 -13.77 -22.77
N ASN A 160 -5.43 -14.46 -21.88
CA ASN A 160 -5.09 -14.61 -20.46
C ASN A 160 -4.82 -16.05 -20.01
N LYS A 161 -4.63 -16.95 -20.98
CA LYS A 161 -4.43 -18.38 -20.72
C LYS A 161 -3.28 -18.70 -19.75
N PHE A 162 -2.22 -17.88 -19.77
CA PHE A 162 -1.03 -18.05 -18.94
C PHE A 162 -1.32 -18.22 -17.43
N TRP A 163 -2.35 -17.54 -16.91
CA TRP A 163 -2.67 -17.56 -15.48
C TRP A 163 -4.11 -17.96 -15.17
N LEU A 164 -5.04 -17.70 -16.10
CA LEU A 164 -6.48 -17.77 -15.81
C LEU A 164 -6.97 -19.20 -15.59
N GLU A 165 -6.43 -20.17 -16.34
CA GLU A 165 -6.80 -21.58 -16.20
C GLU A 165 -6.37 -22.12 -14.84
N ASP A 166 -5.12 -21.88 -14.46
CA ASP A 166 -4.59 -22.27 -13.16
C ASP A 166 -5.33 -21.58 -12.01
N TYR A 167 -5.58 -20.28 -12.11
CA TYR A 167 -6.36 -19.56 -11.10
C TYR A 167 -7.77 -20.15 -10.93
N ALA A 168 -8.51 -20.33 -12.02
CA ALA A 168 -9.86 -20.85 -11.94
C ALA A 168 -9.91 -22.27 -11.36
N LEU A 169 -8.97 -23.13 -11.76
CA LEU A 169 -8.84 -24.49 -11.22
C LEU A 169 -8.48 -24.47 -9.73
N PHE A 170 -7.50 -23.64 -9.33
CA PHE A 170 -7.11 -23.42 -7.94
C PHE A 170 -8.31 -23.02 -7.07
N LYS A 171 -9.12 -22.03 -7.51
CA LYS A 171 -10.29 -21.58 -6.74
C LYS A 171 -11.29 -22.71 -6.50
N VAL A 172 -11.57 -23.52 -7.52
CA VAL A 172 -12.55 -24.61 -7.39
C VAL A 172 -12.02 -25.76 -6.54
N ILE A 173 -10.75 -26.14 -6.68
CA ILE A 173 -10.13 -27.13 -5.79
C ILE A 173 -10.18 -26.63 -4.34
N LYS A 174 -9.85 -25.36 -4.12
CA LYS A 174 -9.89 -24.72 -2.81
C LYS A 174 -11.30 -24.72 -2.20
N GLU A 175 -12.33 -24.40 -2.99
CA GLU A 175 -13.73 -24.50 -2.56
C GLU A 175 -14.10 -25.93 -2.13
N LYS A 176 -13.72 -26.95 -2.91
CA LYS A 176 -13.98 -28.37 -2.58
C LYS A 176 -13.22 -28.86 -1.34
N ASN A 177 -12.11 -28.21 -1.01
CA ASN A 177 -11.29 -28.51 0.17
C ASN A 177 -11.55 -27.54 1.33
N ASN A 178 -12.76 -26.97 1.43
CA ASN A 178 -13.18 -26.08 2.53
C ASN A 178 -12.22 -24.90 2.77
N GLN A 179 -11.72 -24.31 1.69
CA GLN A 179 -10.75 -23.20 1.70
C GLN A 179 -9.35 -23.54 2.25
N SER A 180 -9.03 -24.82 2.46
CA SER A 180 -7.71 -25.26 2.92
C SER A 180 -6.60 -24.84 1.94
N ALA A 181 -5.40 -24.59 2.48
CA ALA A 181 -4.23 -24.27 1.67
C ALA A 181 -3.85 -25.42 0.74
N TRP A 182 -3.27 -25.11 -0.43
CA TRP A 182 -2.94 -26.14 -1.43
C TRP A 182 -1.94 -27.19 -0.94
N GLU A 183 -1.09 -26.83 0.02
CA GLU A 183 -0.13 -27.76 0.65
C GLU A 183 -0.80 -28.88 1.44
N ALA A 184 -2.08 -28.71 1.81
CA ALA A 184 -2.90 -29.66 2.55
C ALA A 184 -3.85 -30.48 1.67
N TRP A 185 -3.87 -30.25 0.35
CA TRP A 185 -4.70 -31.04 -0.58
C TRP A 185 -4.12 -32.45 -0.77
N GLU A 186 -4.94 -33.35 -1.33
CA GLU A 186 -4.47 -34.67 -1.79
C GLU A 186 -3.26 -34.52 -2.73
N ASP A 187 -2.26 -35.39 -2.59
CA ASP A 187 -1.00 -35.33 -3.32
C ASP A 187 -1.18 -35.16 -4.84
N LYS A 188 -2.18 -35.80 -5.45
CA LYS A 188 -2.44 -35.65 -6.89
C LYS A 188 -2.86 -34.24 -7.28
N LEU A 189 -3.62 -33.54 -6.44
CA LEU A 189 -4.01 -32.15 -6.70
C LEU A 189 -2.89 -31.18 -6.29
N LYS A 190 -2.22 -31.46 -5.17
CA LYS A 190 -1.08 -30.69 -4.65
C LYS A 190 0.09 -30.65 -5.62
N TYR A 191 0.47 -31.81 -6.16
CA TYR A 191 1.57 -31.96 -7.13
C TYR A 191 1.10 -31.97 -8.59
N ARG A 192 -0.16 -31.60 -8.82
CA ARG A 192 -0.71 -31.34 -10.16
C ARG A 192 -0.55 -32.52 -11.12
N ASP A 193 -0.91 -33.72 -10.67
CA ASP A 193 -1.03 -34.89 -11.55
C ASP A 193 -2.02 -34.58 -12.68
N GLN A 194 -1.53 -34.64 -13.92
CA GLN A 194 -2.27 -34.19 -15.09
C GLN A 194 -3.63 -34.89 -15.24
N LYS A 195 -3.68 -36.21 -15.00
CA LYS A 195 -4.92 -36.99 -15.12
C LYS A 195 -5.93 -36.62 -14.05
N ALA A 196 -5.46 -36.43 -12.81
CA ALA A 196 -6.31 -35.99 -11.72
C ALA A 196 -6.90 -34.59 -11.98
N LEU A 197 -6.09 -33.66 -12.51
CA LEU A 197 -6.56 -32.32 -12.87
C LEU A 197 -7.57 -32.34 -14.02
N GLU A 198 -7.34 -33.14 -15.06
CA GLU A 198 -8.28 -33.30 -16.19
C GLU A 198 -9.63 -33.86 -15.75
N LEU A 199 -9.63 -34.90 -14.90
CA LEU A 199 -10.87 -35.45 -14.32
C LEU A 199 -11.58 -34.41 -13.45
N PHE A 200 -10.83 -33.71 -12.59
CA PHE A 200 -11.40 -32.67 -11.74
C PHE A 200 -12.00 -31.52 -12.56
N GLU A 201 -11.35 -31.11 -13.65
CA GLU A 201 -11.84 -30.07 -14.55
C GLU A 201 -13.13 -30.51 -15.25
N GLN A 202 -13.21 -31.77 -15.71
CA GLN A 202 -14.43 -32.31 -16.31
C GLN A 202 -15.61 -32.28 -15.32
N ASP A 203 -15.38 -32.76 -14.09
CA ASP A 203 -16.40 -32.84 -13.04
C ASP A 203 -16.87 -31.46 -12.53
N ASN A 204 -16.05 -30.42 -12.70
CA ASN A 204 -16.31 -29.09 -12.16
C ASN A 204 -16.28 -27.96 -13.20
N SER A 205 -16.40 -28.31 -14.47
CA SER A 205 -16.25 -27.40 -15.61
C SER A 205 -17.12 -26.14 -15.51
N GLU A 206 -18.34 -26.23 -14.99
CA GLU A 206 -19.25 -25.10 -14.84
C GLU A 206 -18.75 -24.10 -13.79
N ARG A 207 -18.27 -24.60 -12.64
CA ARG A 207 -17.75 -23.76 -11.56
C ARG A 207 -16.42 -23.11 -11.95
N ILE A 208 -15.58 -23.82 -12.69
CA ILE A 208 -14.34 -23.27 -13.28
C ILE A 208 -14.70 -22.17 -14.27
N SER A 209 -15.67 -22.41 -15.14
CA SER A 209 -16.16 -21.41 -16.12
C SER A 209 -16.70 -20.16 -15.45
N PHE A 210 -17.37 -20.30 -14.29
CA PHE A 210 -17.83 -19.16 -13.49
C PHE A 210 -16.67 -18.28 -13.01
N HIS A 211 -15.60 -18.86 -12.48
CA HIS A 211 -14.44 -18.09 -12.05
C HIS A 211 -13.73 -17.39 -13.22
N LYS A 212 -13.67 -18.04 -14.39
CA LYS A 212 -13.17 -17.42 -15.63
C LYS A 212 -14.06 -16.23 -16.06
N TRP A 213 -15.38 -16.40 -16.04
CA TRP A 213 -16.34 -15.34 -16.36
C TRP A 213 -16.28 -14.18 -15.37
N LEU A 214 -16.15 -14.47 -14.08
CA LEU A 214 -16.04 -13.46 -13.03
C LEU A 214 -14.83 -12.54 -13.25
N GLN A 215 -13.67 -13.12 -13.56
CA GLN A 215 -12.47 -12.35 -13.88
C GLN A 215 -12.61 -11.54 -15.17
N TRP A 216 -13.31 -12.07 -16.17
CA TRP A 216 -13.66 -11.30 -17.38
C TRP A 216 -14.54 -10.09 -17.07
N GLN A 217 -15.56 -10.22 -16.21
CA GLN A 217 -16.43 -9.11 -15.83
C GLN A 217 -15.65 -7.99 -15.12
N LEU A 218 -14.75 -8.36 -14.20
CA LEU A 218 -13.85 -7.41 -13.53
C LEU A 218 -12.92 -6.72 -14.54
N TYR A 219 -12.30 -7.49 -15.44
CA TYR A 219 -11.42 -6.99 -16.48
C TYR A 219 -12.13 -5.94 -17.38
N GLU A 220 -13.36 -6.24 -17.81
CA GLU A 220 -14.15 -5.33 -18.64
C GLU A 220 -14.49 -4.03 -17.93
N GLN A 221 -14.95 -4.09 -16.67
CA GLN A 221 -15.23 -2.90 -15.89
C GLN A 221 -13.96 -2.06 -15.70
N PHE A 222 -12.86 -2.68 -15.27
CA PHE A 222 -11.66 -1.92 -14.93
C PHE A 222 -11.02 -1.26 -16.15
N ARG A 223 -10.99 -1.93 -17.31
CA ARG A 223 -10.51 -1.32 -18.56
C ARG A 223 -11.34 -0.12 -18.99
N VAL A 224 -12.67 -0.16 -18.79
CA VAL A 224 -13.56 1.00 -19.04
C VAL A 224 -13.23 2.16 -18.10
N ILE A 225 -12.97 1.88 -16.83
CA ILE A 225 -12.55 2.89 -15.84
C ILE A 225 -11.22 3.53 -16.21
N LYS A 226 -10.21 2.74 -16.61
CA LYS A 226 -8.93 3.27 -17.10
C LYS A 226 -9.15 4.23 -18.28
N LYS A 227 -9.97 3.83 -19.26
CA LYS A 227 -10.29 4.66 -20.42
C LYS A 227 -10.98 5.97 -20.01
N TYR A 228 -11.90 5.91 -19.04
CA TYR A 228 -12.56 7.10 -18.49
C TYR A 228 -11.55 8.04 -17.82
N ALA A 229 -10.63 7.50 -17.00
CA ALA A 229 -9.56 8.27 -16.36
C ALA A 229 -8.69 9.00 -17.39
N GLN A 230 -8.26 8.31 -18.45
CA GLN A 230 -7.49 8.88 -19.55
C GLN A 230 -8.24 10.03 -20.25
N GLY A 231 -9.55 9.86 -20.50
CA GLY A 231 -10.41 10.92 -21.04
C GLY A 231 -10.51 12.16 -20.14
N ARG A 232 -10.32 12.00 -18.83
CA ARG A 232 -10.25 13.10 -17.85
C ARG A 232 -8.83 13.60 -17.57
N GLN A 233 -7.82 13.03 -18.24
CA GLN A 233 -6.39 13.29 -18.01
C GLN A 233 -5.97 12.97 -16.57
N VAL A 234 -6.56 11.93 -16.00
CA VAL A 234 -6.19 11.35 -14.71
C VAL A 234 -5.57 10.00 -14.98
N PHE A 235 -4.40 9.77 -14.41
CA PHE A 235 -3.70 8.50 -14.51
C PHE A 235 -4.01 7.60 -13.32
N ILE A 236 -4.02 6.29 -13.56
CA ILE A 236 -4.18 5.30 -12.49
C ILE A 236 -2.82 4.65 -12.21
N MET A 237 -2.39 4.69 -10.95
CA MET A 237 -1.25 3.97 -10.42
C MET A 237 -1.75 2.74 -9.66
N GLY A 238 -1.41 1.56 -10.15
CA GLY A 238 -1.61 0.32 -9.40
C GLY A 238 -0.54 0.16 -8.32
N ASP A 239 -0.80 -0.70 -7.36
CA ASP A 239 0.17 -1.13 -6.36
C ASP A 239 0.40 -2.63 -6.51
N LEU A 240 1.63 -3.01 -6.83
CA LEU A 240 2.02 -4.37 -7.13
C LEU A 240 2.84 -4.89 -5.95
N PRO A 241 2.27 -5.78 -5.13
CA PRO A 241 3.01 -6.48 -4.10
C PRO A 241 4.27 -7.15 -4.69
N PHE A 242 5.37 -7.10 -3.93
CA PHE A 242 6.62 -7.75 -4.30
C PHE A 242 6.44 -9.26 -4.39
N LEU A 243 5.78 -9.85 -3.39
CA LEU A 243 5.53 -11.29 -3.29
C LEU A 243 4.03 -11.59 -3.38
N VAL A 244 3.72 -12.87 -3.49
CA VAL A 244 2.34 -13.41 -3.54
C VAL A 244 2.14 -14.37 -2.37
N SER A 245 0.89 -14.61 -1.98
CA SER A 245 0.58 -15.56 -0.90
C SER A 245 1.24 -16.91 -1.14
N ARG A 246 1.72 -17.56 -0.07
CA ARG A 246 2.11 -18.97 -0.13
C ARG A 246 0.97 -19.83 -0.65
N ASP A 247 -0.25 -19.51 -0.22
CA ASP A 247 -1.48 -20.19 -0.59
C ASP A 247 -2.14 -19.47 -1.79
N SER A 248 -1.46 -19.49 -2.93
CA SER A 248 -1.89 -18.85 -4.17
C SER A 248 -1.90 -19.81 -5.35
N ALA A 249 -2.69 -19.48 -6.37
CA ALA A 249 -2.67 -20.17 -7.66
C ALA A 249 -1.27 -20.11 -8.29
N ASP A 250 -0.60 -18.97 -8.16
CA ASP A 250 0.72 -18.69 -8.70
C ASP A 250 1.77 -19.65 -8.10
N VAL A 251 1.81 -19.78 -6.77
CA VAL A 251 2.74 -20.70 -6.09
C VAL A 251 2.37 -22.15 -6.37
N TRP A 252 1.09 -22.51 -6.34
CA TRP A 252 0.64 -23.87 -6.63
C TRP A 252 0.99 -24.32 -8.06
N ALA A 253 0.80 -23.45 -9.05
CA ALA A 253 1.02 -23.76 -10.47
C ALA A 253 2.50 -23.70 -10.89
N LYS A 254 3.32 -22.86 -10.24
CA LYS A 254 4.73 -22.61 -10.58
C LYS A 254 5.64 -22.82 -9.38
N GLN A 255 5.53 -23.96 -8.69
CA GLN A 255 6.24 -24.23 -7.43
C GLN A 255 7.76 -24.02 -7.50
N ASP A 256 8.38 -24.28 -8.66
CA ASP A 256 9.81 -24.12 -8.92
C ASP A 256 10.27 -22.66 -9.04
N TYR A 257 9.35 -21.73 -9.30
CA TYR A 257 9.61 -20.29 -9.33
C TYR A 257 9.77 -19.70 -7.93
N PHE A 258 9.56 -20.49 -6.88
CA PHE A 258 9.60 -20.07 -5.49
C PHE A 258 10.47 -20.99 -4.64
N LYS A 259 11.16 -20.42 -3.65
CA LYS A 259 11.92 -21.17 -2.66
C LYS A 259 10.99 -21.55 -1.50
N LEU A 260 10.27 -22.66 -1.64
CA LEU A 260 9.20 -23.04 -0.70
C LEU A 260 9.67 -23.38 0.72
N ASN A 261 10.95 -23.75 0.89
CA ASN A 261 11.57 -23.98 2.19
C ASN A 261 11.93 -22.70 2.96
N LEU A 262 11.68 -21.52 2.37
CA LEU A 262 11.97 -20.22 2.95
C LEU A 262 10.69 -19.38 3.07
N SER A 263 10.68 -18.50 4.06
CA SER A 263 9.72 -17.41 4.23
C SER A 263 10.44 -16.08 4.08
N SER A 264 9.78 -15.11 3.44
CA SER A 264 10.21 -13.72 3.44
C SER A 264 9.93 -13.05 4.79
N GLY A 265 10.62 -11.94 5.03
CA GLY A 265 10.47 -11.13 6.21
C GLY A 265 11.30 -9.85 6.14
N ALA A 266 11.54 -9.27 7.32
CA ALA A 266 12.46 -8.15 7.51
C ALA A 266 13.36 -8.42 8.72
N PRO A 267 14.63 -7.95 8.68
CA PRO A 267 15.51 -8.05 9.84
C PRO A 267 14.99 -7.16 10.99
N PRO A 268 15.45 -7.39 12.22
CA PRO A 268 15.25 -6.48 13.34
C PRO A 268 15.58 -5.02 13.01
N ASP A 269 14.63 -4.11 13.23
CA ASP A 269 14.84 -2.66 13.04
C ASP A 269 14.35 -1.82 14.22
N MET A 270 14.32 -0.49 14.04
CA MET A 270 13.91 0.47 15.07
C MET A 270 12.41 0.44 15.39
N TYR A 271 11.55 -0.02 14.48
CA TYR A 271 10.11 -0.11 14.71
C TYR A 271 9.69 -1.54 15.07
N PHE A 272 10.41 -2.56 14.59
CA PHE A 272 10.11 -3.97 14.75
C PHE A 272 11.32 -4.71 15.32
N ALA A 273 11.41 -4.69 16.64
CA ALA A 273 12.40 -5.39 17.43
C ALA A 273 12.64 -6.83 16.93
N HIS A 274 11.65 -7.71 16.94
CA HIS A 274 11.86 -9.11 16.56
C HIS A 274 12.08 -9.34 15.05
N GLY A 275 12.25 -8.27 14.26
CA GLY A 275 12.09 -8.36 12.82
C GLY A 275 10.65 -8.72 12.48
N GLN A 276 10.42 -9.09 11.23
CA GLN A 276 9.11 -9.50 10.75
C GLN A 276 9.24 -10.80 9.97
N ARG A 277 8.26 -11.69 10.10
CA ARG A 277 8.09 -12.86 9.24
C ARG A 277 6.78 -12.69 8.50
N TRP A 278 6.84 -12.49 7.19
CA TRP A 278 5.66 -12.20 6.37
C TRP A 278 4.97 -13.47 5.87
N GLY A 279 5.69 -14.61 5.81
CA GLY A 279 5.14 -15.91 5.44
C GLY A 279 5.23 -16.23 3.94
N MET A 280 5.31 -15.21 3.08
CA MET A 280 5.34 -15.38 1.62
C MET A 280 6.63 -16.09 1.18
N PRO A 281 6.58 -17.04 0.24
CA PRO A 281 7.79 -17.63 -0.31
C PRO A 281 8.53 -16.60 -1.17
N VAL A 282 9.87 -16.67 -1.18
CA VAL A 282 10.69 -15.80 -2.03
C VAL A 282 10.88 -16.38 -3.41
N TYR A 283 11.12 -15.53 -4.40
CA TYR A 283 11.36 -15.95 -5.77
C TYR A 283 12.64 -16.75 -5.92
N ASN A 284 12.59 -17.74 -6.81
CA ASN A 284 13.73 -18.44 -7.35
C ASN A 284 14.17 -17.75 -8.64
N TRP A 285 14.84 -16.59 -8.51
CA TRP A 285 15.26 -15.77 -9.64
C TRP A 285 16.04 -16.51 -10.74
N PRO A 286 16.96 -17.45 -10.44
CA PRO A 286 17.61 -18.25 -11.48
C PRO A 286 16.65 -19.05 -12.37
N VAL A 287 15.57 -19.61 -11.79
CA VAL A 287 14.55 -20.34 -12.57
C VAL A 287 13.69 -19.38 -13.39
N ILE A 288 13.27 -18.27 -12.79
CA ILE A 288 12.50 -17.23 -13.49
C ILE A 288 13.31 -16.66 -14.66
N GLU A 289 14.60 -16.39 -14.47
CA GLU A 289 15.51 -15.91 -15.50
C GLU A 289 15.68 -16.94 -16.64
N LYS A 290 15.85 -18.23 -16.30
CA LYS A 290 15.95 -19.30 -17.31
C LYS A 290 14.71 -19.39 -18.20
N ASN A 291 13.56 -19.00 -17.67
CA ASN A 291 12.30 -18.92 -18.40
C ASN A 291 12.03 -17.50 -18.95
N ASP A 292 13.08 -16.72 -19.19
CA ASP A 292 13.02 -15.38 -19.79
C ASP A 292 12.08 -14.42 -19.04
N TYR A 293 12.01 -14.55 -17.72
CA TYR A 293 11.17 -13.75 -16.84
C TYR A 293 9.68 -13.74 -17.24
N ASP A 294 9.18 -14.81 -17.87
CA ASP A 294 7.80 -14.94 -18.37
C ASP A 294 6.74 -14.51 -17.36
N TYR A 295 6.87 -14.94 -16.10
CA TYR A 295 5.95 -14.59 -15.02
C TYR A 295 5.89 -13.08 -14.74
N LEU A 296 7.03 -12.40 -14.78
CA LEU A 296 7.10 -10.95 -14.57
C LEU A 296 6.56 -10.18 -15.77
N LYS A 297 6.89 -10.64 -16.99
CA LYS A 297 6.42 -10.05 -18.24
C LYS A 297 4.90 -10.15 -18.37
N GLU A 298 4.33 -11.33 -18.11
CA GLU A 298 2.89 -11.53 -18.16
C GLU A 298 2.16 -10.76 -17.05
N LYS A 299 2.72 -10.69 -15.82
CA LYS A 299 2.16 -9.86 -14.73
C LYS A 299 2.02 -8.39 -15.17
N LEU A 300 3.07 -7.83 -15.75
CA LEU A 300 3.07 -6.43 -16.20
C LEU A 300 2.19 -6.21 -17.44
N LYS A 301 2.17 -7.16 -18.38
CA LYS A 301 1.29 -7.15 -19.56
C LYS A 301 -0.18 -7.20 -19.17
N TYR A 302 -0.55 -7.95 -18.13
CA TYR A 302 -1.94 -7.94 -17.64
C TYR A 302 -2.26 -6.63 -16.91
N ALA A 303 -1.39 -6.19 -16.00
CA ALA A 303 -1.58 -4.96 -15.22
C ALA A 303 -1.72 -3.69 -16.09
N GLN A 304 -1.06 -3.63 -17.26
CA GLN A 304 -1.16 -2.48 -18.17
C GLN A 304 -2.58 -2.27 -18.73
N ASN A 305 -3.49 -3.25 -18.61
CA ASN A 305 -4.89 -3.04 -18.97
C ASN A 305 -5.59 -2.04 -18.03
N PHE A 306 -5.07 -1.86 -16.82
CA PHE A 306 -5.73 -1.11 -15.74
C PHE A 306 -4.95 0.13 -15.30
N TYR A 307 -3.62 0.11 -15.42
CA TYR A 307 -2.78 1.16 -14.85
C TYR A 307 -1.89 1.86 -15.88
N ASP A 308 -1.58 3.12 -15.62
CA ASP A 308 -0.58 3.92 -16.34
C ASP A 308 0.76 3.95 -15.58
N PHE A 309 0.71 3.72 -14.27
CA PHE A 309 1.87 3.57 -13.39
C PHE A 309 1.71 2.30 -12.56
N PHE A 310 2.81 1.81 -11.99
CA PHE A 310 2.74 0.82 -10.92
C PHE A 310 3.74 1.14 -9.83
N ARG A 311 3.27 1.16 -8.58
CA ARG A 311 4.13 1.10 -7.40
C ARG A 311 4.64 -0.34 -7.26
N ILE A 312 5.95 -0.48 -7.13
CA ILE A 312 6.61 -1.72 -6.72
C ILE A 312 6.72 -1.64 -5.21
N ASP A 313 5.84 -2.38 -4.52
CA ASP A 313 5.93 -2.57 -3.08
C ASP A 313 7.28 -3.21 -2.73
N HIS A 314 7.89 -2.79 -1.62
CA HIS A 314 9.15 -3.30 -1.12
C HIS A 314 10.22 -3.49 -2.22
N VAL A 315 10.50 -2.45 -3.02
CA VAL A 315 11.45 -2.56 -4.15
C VAL A 315 12.83 -3.03 -3.70
N VAL A 316 13.16 -2.79 -2.43
CA VAL A 316 14.40 -3.26 -1.80
C VAL A 316 14.55 -4.78 -1.93
N GLY A 317 13.45 -5.53 -1.86
CA GLY A 317 13.38 -6.97 -2.05
C GLY A 317 13.91 -7.47 -3.40
N ILE A 318 13.87 -6.61 -4.44
CA ILE A 318 14.42 -6.93 -5.77
C ILE A 318 15.95 -6.95 -5.74
N PHE A 319 16.59 -6.13 -4.91
CA PHE A 319 18.04 -6.14 -4.74
C PHE A 319 18.45 -7.29 -3.83
N ARG A 320 17.77 -7.39 -2.68
CA ARG A 320 17.98 -8.42 -1.65
C ARG A 320 16.71 -8.55 -0.80
N VAL A 321 16.33 -9.78 -0.45
CA VAL A 321 15.20 -10.04 0.45
C VAL A 321 15.70 -10.75 1.71
N TRP A 322 15.13 -10.41 2.86
CA TRP A 322 15.41 -11.14 4.10
C TRP A 322 14.62 -12.44 4.11
N THR A 323 15.33 -13.57 4.21
CA THR A 323 14.78 -14.91 4.16
C THR A 323 14.97 -15.62 5.48
N ILE A 324 13.95 -16.37 5.90
CA ILE A 324 13.89 -17.11 7.16
C ILE A 324 13.55 -18.56 6.81
N PRO A 325 14.31 -19.56 7.29
CA PRO A 325 13.96 -20.96 7.10
C PRO A 325 12.54 -21.26 7.60
N LEU A 326 11.78 -22.09 6.86
CA LEU A 326 10.38 -22.33 7.19
C LEU A 326 10.22 -23.06 8.54
N ASP A 327 11.21 -23.88 8.91
CA ASP A 327 11.29 -24.64 10.16
C ASP A 327 11.76 -23.81 11.37
N GLU A 328 12.15 -22.54 11.18
CA GLU A 328 12.39 -21.63 12.31
C GLU A 328 11.11 -21.44 13.13
N PRO A 329 11.18 -21.43 14.49
CA PRO A 329 10.01 -21.24 15.33
C PRO A 329 9.35 -19.87 15.09
N GLN A 330 8.02 -19.82 15.05
CA GLN A 330 7.26 -18.62 14.69
C GLN A 330 7.52 -17.45 15.66
N GLU A 331 7.78 -17.75 16.93
CA GLU A 331 8.10 -16.79 17.98
C GLU A 331 9.42 -16.03 17.77
N THR A 332 10.32 -16.56 16.93
CA THR A 332 11.58 -15.89 16.60
C THR A 332 11.38 -14.70 15.65
N GLY A 333 10.22 -14.62 14.99
CA GLY A 333 9.92 -13.58 14.02
C GLY A 333 10.93 -13.59 12.87
N GLY A 334 11.68 -12.49 12.71
CA GLY A 334 12.73 -12.32 11.71
C GLY A 334 14.16 -12.40 12.26
N LEU A 335 14.37 -12.84 13.50
CA LEU A 335 15.68 -12.85 14.16
C LEU A 335 16.74 -13.69 13.44
N ASN A 336 16.38 -14.88 12.96
CA ASN A 336 17.30 -15.88 12.43
C ASN A 336 17.29 -15.95 10.90
N GLY A 337 17.06 -14.81 10.24
CA GLY A 337 17.09 -14.74 8.78
C GLY A 337 18.46 -14.40 8.19
N THR A 338 18.54 -14.43 6.87
CA THR A 338 19.69 -13.98 6.07
C THR A 338 19.22 -13.30 4.78
N PHE A 339 20.06 -12.44 4.20
CA PHE A 339 19.75 -11.83 2.91
C PHE A 339 19.93 -12.83 1.77
N ASP A 340 19.03 -12.77 0.79
CA ASP A 340 19.08 -13.50 -0.47
C ASP A 340 18.97 -12.49 -1.64
N PRO A 341 20.00 -12.34 -2.49
CA PRO A 341 21.31 -12.98 -2.41
C PRO A 341 22.10 -12.57 -1.14
N ALA A 342 22.95 -13.47 -0.63
CA ALA A 342 23.74 -13.22 0.58
C ALA A 342 24.94 -12.29 0.33
N ASP A 343 25.53 -12.34 -0.87
CA ASP A 343 26.67 -11.52 -1.26
C ASP A 343 26.23 -10.11 -1.65
N GLU A 344 26.67 -9.10 -0.89
CA GLU A 344 26.36 -7.70 -1.15
C GLU A 344 26.92 -7.19 -2.48
N SER A 345 28.01 -7.77 -2.98
CA SER A 345 28.64 -7.34 -4.23
C SER A 345 27.75 -7.54 -5.46
N VAL A 346 26.77 -8.45 -5.39
CA VAL A 346 25.86 -8.74 -6.51
C VAL A 346 24.53 -7.98 -6.44
N TRP A 347 24.21 -7.32 -5.32
CA TRP A 347 22.90 -6.68 -5.14
C TRP A 347 22.61 -5.61 -6.19
N GLU A 348 23.60 -4.79 -6.56
CA GLU A 348 23.41 -3.73 -7.58
C GLU A 348 23.03 -4.33 -8.94
N GLU A 349 23.79 -5.33 -9.41
CA GLU A 349 23.56 -5.98 -10.70
C GLU A 349 22.23 -6.75 -10.70
N HIS A 350 21.97 -7.50 -9.63
CA HIS A 350 20.74 -8.26 -9.47
C HIS A 350 19.50 -7.36 -9.56
N GLY A 351 19.48 -6.28 -8.76
CA GLY A 351 18.36 -5.35 -8.77
C GLY A 351 18.21 -4.60 -10.09
N ARG A 352 19.33 -4.17 -10.69
CA ARG A 352 19.33 -3.51 -12.01
C ARG A 352 18.76 -4.40 -13.10
N LYS A 353 19.14 -5.67 -13.13
CA LYS A 353 18.70 -6.64 -14.14
C LYS A 353 17.19 -6.84 -14.09
N ILE A 354 16.64 -7.11 -12.91
CA ILE A 354 15.20 -7.34 -12.74
C ILE A 354 14.40 -6.07 -13.06
N LEU A 355 14.82 -4.90 -12.54
CA LEU A 355 14.14 -3.64 -12.83
C LEU A 355 14.20 -3.26 -14.32
N THR A 356 15.30 -3.58 -15.00
CA THR A 356 15.45 -3.41 -16.45
C THR A 356 14.40 -4.23 -17.19
N VAL A 357 14.28 -5.53 -16.86
CA VAL A 357 13.25 -6.40 -17.43
C VAL A 357 11.85 -5.83 -17.20
N MET A 358 11.55 -5.30 -16.00
CA MET A 358 10.26 -4.69 -15.73
C MET A 358 9.99 -3.47 -16.62
N VAL A 359 10.96 -2.58 -16.78
CA VAL A 359 10.82 -1.35 -17.60
C VAL A 359 10.67 -1.68 -19.08
N GLU A 360 11.39 -2.66 -19.61
CA GLU A 360 11.34 -3.03 -21.04
C GLU A 360 10.01 -3.66 -21.46
N ASN A 361 9.35 -4.36 -20.54
CA ASN A 361 8.19 -5.20 -20.85
C ASN A 361 6.84 -4.57 -20.46
N THR A 362 6.81 -3.25 -20.29
CA THR A 362 5.56 -2.53 -20.05
C THR A 362 5.62 -1.09 -20.54
N THR A 363 4.45 -0.56 -20.88
CA THR A 363 4.30 0.86 -21.17
C THR A 363 4.13 1.70 -19.90
N MET A 364 3.85 1.07 -18.76
CA MET A 364 3.62 1.74 -17.48
C MET A 364 4.90 2.32 -16.87
N LEU A 365 4.81 3.46 -16.18
CA LEU A 365 5.94 3.99 -15.42
C LEU A 365 6.02 3.30 -14.04
N PRO A 366 7.12 2.60 -13.71
CA PRO A 366 7.33 2.09 -12.34
C PRO A 366 7.56 3.24 -11.36
N CYS A 367 7.11 3.06 -10.12
CA CYS A 367 7.49 3.86 -8.96
C CYS A 367 7.93 2.89 -7.85
N ALA A 368 9.01 3.20 -7.17
CA ALA A 368 9.61 2.37 -6.14
C ALA A 368 9.12 2.81 -4.76
N GLU A 369 8.63 1.86 -3.97
CA GLU A 369 8.69 2.05 -2.52
C GLU A 369 10.04 1.54 -2.00
N ASP A 370 10.92 2.51 -1.75
CA ASP A 370 12.27 2.34 -1.24
C ASP A 370 12.36 2.84 0.21
N LEU A 371 11.57 2.30 1.14
CA LEU A 371 11.62 2.64 2.57
C LEU A 371 12.35 1.56 3.39
N GLY A 372 12.57 1.86 4.67
CA GLY A 372 13.21 0.94 5.61
C GLY A 372 14.74 0.88 5.48
N VAL A 373 15.32 -0.32 5.57
CA VAL A 373 16.77 -0.54 5.52
C VAL A 373 17.23 -0.73 4.07
N ILE A 374 17.39 0.40 3.39
CA ILE A 374 17.65 0.47 1.96
C ILE A 374 19.13 0.16 1.65
N PRO A 375 19.46 -0.76 0.72
CA PRO A 375 20.83 -1.00 0.31
C PRO A 375 21.39 0.24 -0.41
N PRO A 376 22.65 0.64 -0.16
CA PRO A 376 23.21 1.88 -0.73
C PRO A 376 23.12 2.00 -2.25
N CYS A 377 23.17 0.87 -2.97
CA CYS A 377 23.12 0.83 -4.42
C CYS A 377 21.74 1.11 -5.02
N SER A 378 20.63 0.93 -4.28
CA SER A 378 19.29 1.04 -4.87
C SER A 378 18.98 2.44 -5.36
N ASN A 379 19.33 3.48 -4.59
CA ASN A 379 19.10 4.88 -4.97
C ASN A 379 19.78 5.24 -6.29
N LYS A 380 21.01 4.73 -6.49
CA LYS A 380 21.77 4.90 -7.73
C LYS A 380 21.05 4.21 -8.90
N VAL A 381 20.66 2.94 -8.74
CA VAL A 381 19.98 2.17 -9.80
C VAL A 381 18.63 2.80 -10.16
N LEU A 382 17.82 3.19 -9.17
CA LEU A 382 16.53 3.86 -9.40
C LEU A 382 16.71 5.17 -10.16
N TYR A 383 17.72 5.98 -9.80
CA TYR A 383 18.03 7.23 -10.50
C TYR A 383 18.43 6.98 -11.96
N GLU A 384 19.35 6.05 -12.22
CA GLU A 384 19.84 5.73 -13.57
C GLU A 384 18.73 5.15 -14.47
N LEU A 385 17.85 4.31 -13.90
CA LEU A 385 16.69 3.77 -14.62
C LEU A 385 15.55 4.78 -14.75
N GLY A 386 15.60 5.92 -14.06
CA GLY A 386 14.54 6.95 -14.06
C GLY A 386 13.29 6.53 -13.31
N ILE A 387 13.41 5.66 -12.32
CA ILE A 387 12.31 5.15 -11.49
C ILE A 387 12.16 6.06 -10.26
N PRO A 388 11.01 6.73 -10.06
CA PRO A 388 10.80 7.54 -8.86
C PRO A 388 10.73 6.68 -7.60
N GLY A 389 11.52 7.00 -6.57
CA GLY A 389 11.35 6.46 -5.21
C GLY A 389 10.25 7.16 -4.43
N ILE A 390 10.24 7.03 -3.11
CA ILE A 390 9.32 7.73 -2.21
C ILE A 390 10.07 8.54 -1.15
N GLU A 391 9.52 9.70 -0.79
CA GLU A 391 10.02 10.55 0.30
C GLU A 391 8.84 10.86 1.23
N VAL A 392 8.81 10.22 2.40
CA VAL A 392 7.77 10.45 3.40
C VAL A 392 8.19 11.62 4.28
N GLN A 393 7.37 12.66 4.35
CA GLN A 393 7.71 13.94 4.97
C GLN A 393 8.18 13.79 6.42
N ARG A 394 7.53 12.90 7.19
CA ARG A 394 7.90 12.63 8.59
C ARG A 394 9.28 11.97 8.77
N TRP A 395 9.78 11.29 7.73
CA TRP A 395 11.07 10.59 7.73
C TRP A 395 12.16 11.32 6.92
N SER A 396 11.78 12.35 6.16
CA SER A 396 12.67 13.14 5.32
C SER A 396 13.47 14.16 6.16
N LYS A 397 14.46 13.67 6.91
CA LYS A 397 15.29 14.45 7.84
C LYS A 397 16.79 14.36 7.49
N ASP A 398 17.56 15.31 8.02
CA ASP A 398 19.02 15.32 8.01
C ASP A 398 19.58 14.41 9.12
N TRP A 399 19.42 13.10 8.90
CA TRP A 399 19.78 12.04 9.85
C TRP A 399 21.28 12.03 10.18
N GLY A 400 21.61 11.85 11.46
CA GLY A 400 23.00 11.79 11.93
C GLY A 400 23.71 13.15 12.04
N ARG A 401 23.04 14.25 11.68
CA ARG A 401 23.57 15.62 11.79
C ARG A 401 22.66 16.50 12.64
N THR A 402 21.61 17.05 12.06
CA THR A 402 20.70 17.97 12.77
C THR A 402 19.36 17.33 13.16
N TYR A 403 18.98 16.23 12.51
CA TYR A 403 17.65 15.61 12.64
C TYR A 403 16.50 16.59 12.31
N ASN A 404 16.79 17.69 11.61
CA ASN A 404 15.79 18.62 11.12
C ASN A 404 15.18 18.07 9.84
N PHE A 405 13.93 18.46 9.56
CA PHE A 405 13.27 18.14 8.30
C PHE A 405 14.00 18.79 7.12
N LYS A 406 14.21 18.04 6.05
CA LYS A 406 14.81 18.53 4.79
C LYS A 406 13.96 19.65 4.22
N ALA A 407 14.58 20.70 3.67
CA ALA A 407 13.82 21.74 2.98
C ALA A 407 13.16 21.15 1.70
N PRO A 408 12.03 21.71 1.22
CA PRO A 408 11.36 21.17 0.04
C PRO A 408 12.27 21.04 -1.20
N GLY A 409 13.25 21.94 -1.37
CA GLY A 409 14.22 21.89 -2.47
C GLY A 409 15.26 20.77 -2.37
N ASP A 410 15.44 20.18 -1.18
CA ASP A 410 16.44 19.13 -0.92
C ASP A 410 15.86 17.70 -1.09
N TYR A 411 14.59 17.60 -1.45
CA TYR A 411 13.97 16.32 -1.79
C TYR A 411 14.54 15.79 -3.12
N ARG A 412 14.55 14.47 -3.29
CA ARG A 412 14.93 13.87 -4.57
C ARG A 412 13.96 14.31 -5.67
N ILE A 413 14.49 14.62 -6.86
CA ILE A 413 13.66 14.94 -8.02
C ILE A 413 12.94 13.70 -8.55
N ASN A 414 13.62 12.55 -8.51
CA ASN A 414 13.12 11.23 -8.88
C ASN A 414 12.41 10.58 -7.70
N SER A 415 11.36 11.22 -7.18
CA SER A 415 10.55 10.61 -6.13
C SER A 415 9.10 11.10 -6.12
N VAL A 416 8.30 10.41 -5.32
CA VAL A 416 6.95 10.77 -4.87
C VAL A 416 7.07 11.33 -3.45
N ALA A 417 6.70 12.59 -3.25
CA ALA A 417 6.57 13.16 -1.92
C ALA A 417 5.21 12.81 -1.31
N THR A 418 5.20 12.30 -0.08
CA THR A 418 3.97 11.99 0.66
C THR A 418 4.07 12.35 2.13
N VAL A 419 2.96 12.65 2.80
CA VAL A 419 2.95 12.93 4.26
C VAL A 419 2.79 11.66 5.09
N SER A 420 2.09 10.66 4.55
CA SER A 420 1.74 9.40 5.19
C SER A 420 1.53 8.33 4.11
N THR A 421 1.75 7.06 4.46
CA THR A 421 1.37 5.88 3.67
C THR A 421 0.27 5.10 4.41
N HIS A 422 -0.33 4.12 3.74
CA HIS A 422 -1.38 3.28 4.32
C HIS A 422 -0.91 2.46 5.54
N ASP A 423 0.40 2.25 5.69
CA ASP A 423 1.04 1.59 6.83
C ASP A 423 1.34 2.53 8.01
N SER A 424 1.30 3.84 7.77
CA SER A 424 1.54 4.85 8.80
C SER A 424 0.24 5.40 9.38
N SER A 425 0.34 6.06 10.53
CA SER A 425 -0.73 6.92 11.04
C SER A 425 -0.97 8.09 10.08
N SER A 426 -2.20 8.60 9.98
CA SER A 426 -2.46 9.88 9.28
C SER A 426 -1.61 11.00 9.87
N LEU A 427 -1.43 12.11 9.16
CA LEU A 427 -0.65 13.24 9.65
C LEU A 427 -1.23 13.78 10.98
N CYS A 428 -2.56 13.80 11.10
CA CYS A 428 -3.26 14.20 12.31
C CYS A 428 -2.93 13.29 13.49
N ALA A 429 -3.04 11.98 13.28
CA ALA A 429 -2.78 10.98 14.30
C ALA A 429 -1.29 10.98 14.70
N TRP A 430 -0.39 11.13 13.73
CA TRP A 430 1.03 11.31 13.99
C TRP A 430 1.27 12.53 14.86
N TRP A 431 0.74 13.69 14.46
CA TRP A 431 0.91 14.92 15.23
C TRP A 431 0.39 14.77 16.65
N GLN A 432 -0.77 14.16 16.83
CA GLN A 432 -1.37 14.02 18.14
C GLN A 432 -0.62 13.04 19.03
N PHE A 433 -0.31 11.84 18.52
CA PHE A 433 0.08 10.71 19.35
C PHE A 433 1.53 10.26 19.18
N GLU A 434 2.15 10.48 18.02
CA GLU A 434 3.48 9.90 17.71
C GLU A 434 4.60 10.95 17.69
N ALA A 435 4.35 12.16 17.21
CA ALA A 435 5.35 13.21 17.11
C ALA A 435 5.85 13.59 18.52
N GLY A 436 7.17 13.48 18.71
CA GLY A 436 7.77 13.75 20.02
C GLY A 436 7.88 12.56 20.96
N THR A 437 7.59 11.34 20.48
CA THR A 437 7.51 10.12 21.32
C THR A 437 8.42 9.01 20.82
N ILE A 438 8.68 8.03 21.67
CA ILE A 438 9.43 6.81 21.36
C ILE A 438 8.51 5.59 21.45
N ASP A 439 8.72 4.61 20.57
CA ASP A 439 8.06 3.31 20.70
C ASP A 439 8.48 2.60 22.00
N GLU A 440 7.51 2.24 22.83
CA GLU A 440 7.77 1.62 24.13
C GLU A 440 8.57 0.32 24.02
N GLN A 441 8.24 -0.52 23.03
CA GLN A 441 8.90 -1.81 22.85
C GLN A 441 10.33 -1.64 22.35
N LEU A 442 10.57 -0.68 21.45
CA LEU A 442 11.92 -0.30 21.03
C LEU A 442 12.76 0.11 22.24
N PHE A 443 12.26 1.04 23.06
CA PHE A 443 12.98 1.51 24.24
C PHE A 443 13.26 0.36 25.22
N LYS A 444 12.25 -0.46 25.51
CA LYS A 444 12.38 -1.67 26.35
C LYS A 444 13.46 -2.62 25.84
N ARG A 445 13.56 -2.80 24.52
CA ARG A 445 14.56 -3.68 23.93
C ARG A 445 15.97 -3.12 24.02
N LYS A 446 16.15 -1.81 23.83
CA LYS A 446 17.44 -1.13 24.06
C LYS A 446 17.86 -1.27 25.52
N CYS A 447 16.91 -1.13 26.45
CA CYS A 447 17.18 -1.37 27.87
C CYS A 447 17.67 -2.79 28.13
N LYS A 448 16.99 -3.81 27.57
CA LYS A 448 17.40 -5.22 27.67
C LYS A 448 18.79 -5.47 27.09
N LYS A 449 19.11 -4.91 25.91
CA LYS A 449 20.41 -5.06 25.24
C LYS A 449 21.56 -4.55 26.10
N TRP A 450 21.35 -3.44 26.82
CA TRP A 450 22.39 -2.77 27.61
C TRP A 450 22.32 -3.06 29.12
N GLY A 451 21.43 -3.96 29.55
CA GLY A 451 21.31 -4.38 30.94
C GLY A 451 20.79 -3.29 31.89
N VAL A 452 20.03 -2.31 31.39
CA VAL A 452 19.43 -1.25 32.22
C VAL A 452 17.96 -1.56 32.54
N ASN A 453 17.49 -1.11 33.71
CA ASN A 453 16.14 -1.38 34.17
C ASN A 453 15.12 -0.50 33.42
N PHE A 454 14.33 -1.14 32.54
CA PHE A 454 13.32 -0.45 31.75
C PHE A 454 12.25 0.22 32.61
N GLU A 455 11.73 -0.42 33.66
CA GLU A 455 10.63 0.14 34.45
C GLU A 455 11.08 1.35 35.28
N GLU A 456 12.32 1.34 35.78
CA GLU A 456 12.93 2.50 36.46
C GLU A 456 13.07 3.67 35.48
N LEU A 457 13.72 3.44 34.34
CA LEU A 457 13.92 4.47 33.32
C LEU A 457 12.62 4.97 32.71
N LYS A 458 11.62 4.09 32.54
CA LYS A 458 10.29 4.44 32.03
C LYS A 458 9.66 5.52 32.90
N ASN A 459 9.68 5.32 34.21
CA ASN A 459 9.13 6.27 35.18
C ASN A 459 9.98 7.52 35.32
N GLU A 460 11.30 7.45 35.18
CA GLU A 460 12.17 8.60 35.32
C GLU A 460 12.14 9.54 34.10
N LEU A 461 12.14 8.98 32.89
CA LEU A 461 12.35 9.71 31.63
C LEU A 461 11.07 10.16 30.93
N PHE A 462 9.94 9.47 31.15
CA PHE A 462 8.73 9.69 30.36
C PHE A 462 7.53 10.16 31.20
N ASP A 463 6.71 11.03 30.60
CA ASP A 463 5.41 11.43 31.14
C ASP A 463 4.37 10.38 30.76
N LEU A 464 4.09 9.48 31.70
CA LEU A 464 3.14 8.38 31.48
C LEU A 464 1.69 8.84 31.31
N LYS A 465 1.33 10.06 31.75
CA LYS A 465 -0.02 10.61 31.53
C LYS A 465 -0.22 11.05 30.09
N GLN A 466 0.85 11.49 29.43
CA GLN A 466 0.84 11.90 28.03
C GLN A 466 1.41 10.83 27.08
N SER A 467 1.71 9.65 27.60
CA SER A 467 2.12 8.49 26.84
C SER A 467 0.90 7.61 26.56
N THR A 468 0.56 7.43 25.29
CA THR A 468 -0.62 6.66 24.85
C THR A 468 -0.25 5.75 23.69
N HIS A 469 -1.04 4.71 23.42
CA HIS A 469 -0.84 3.80 22.28
C HIS A 469 0.59 3.21 22.17
N ASN A 470 1.21 2.87 23.31
CA ASN A 470 2.61 2.40 23.39
C ASN A 470 3.66 3.40 22.88
N ARG A 471 3.33 4.70 22.92
CA ARG A 471 4.23 5.81 22.57
C ARG A 471 4.61 6.56 23.84
N LEU A 472 5.89 6.49 24.22
CA LEU A 472 6.45 7.14 25.40
C LEU A 472 6.81 8.59 25.11
N ARG A 473 6.21 9.54 25.84
CA ARG A 473 6.50 10.98 25.73
C ARG A 473 7.55 11.40 26.73
N TRP A 474 8.59 12.09 26.28
CA TRP A 474 9.64 12.62 27.16
C TRP A 474 9.07 13.59 28.21
N LYS A 475 9.56 13.51 29.44
CA LYS A 475 9.29 14.55 30.45
C LYS A 475 9.99 15.86 30.09
N GLU A 476 9.39 16.97 30.48
CA GLU A 476 9.99 18.30 30.36
C GLU A 476 11.33 18.44 31.12
N SER A 477 11.56 17.60 32.14
CA SER A 477 12.82 17.56 32.87
C SER A 477 13.98 16.97 32.06
N VAL A 478 13.74 16.22 30.98
CA VAL A 478 14.78 15.61 30.13
C VAL A 478 15.12 16.55 28.96
N GLN A 479 15.78 17.66 29.28
CA GLN A 479 15.93 18.80 28.36
C GLN A 479 17.02 18.64 27.30
N ASN A 480 18.01 17.77 27.54
CA ASN A 480 19.13 17.55 26.64
C ASN A 480 19.71 16.12 26.81
N PRO A 481 20.61 15.68 25.91
CA PRO A 481 21.23 14.36 26.01
C PRO A 481 22.06 14.14 27.28
N ASP A 482 22.59 15.18 27.92
CA ASP A 482 23.40 15.02 29.14
C ASP A 482 22.52 14.61 30.33
N VAL A 483 21.32 15.19 30.45
CA VAL A 483 20.32 14.77 31.46
C VAL A 483 19.87 13.32 31.23
N LEU A 484 19.72 12.91 29.97
CA LEU A 484 19.44 11.51 29.63
C LEU A 484 20.59 10.59 30.07
N LEU A 485 21.84 10.98 29.83
CA LEU A 485 23.01 10.20 30.22
C LEU A 485 23.13 10.02 31.73
N GLU A 486 22.89 11.09 32.51
CA GLU A 486 22.86 11.02 33.98
C GLU A 486 21.85 9.99 34.49
N LYS A 487 20.66 9.94 33.86
CA LYS A 487 19.57 9.02 34.22
C LYS A 487 19.85 7.59 33.80
N LEU A 488 20.44 7.39 32.61
CA LEU A 488 20.78 6.07 32.09
C LEU A 488 21.84 5.36 32.95
N LYS A 489 22.69 6.10 33.67
CA LYS A 489 23.84 5.57 34.42
C LYS A 489 24.75 4.68 33.54
N LEU A 490 24.79 4.96 32.23
CA LEU A 490 25.60 4.26 31.24
C LEU A 490 26.76 5.15 30.79
N PRO A 491 27.94 4.58 30.49
CA PRO A 491 29.01 5.35 29.88
C PRO A 491 28.63 5.74 28.43
N ARG A 492 29.15 6.89 27.98
CA ARG A 492 28.71 7.60 26.76
C ARG A 492 28.86 6.77 25.48
N ASP A 493 29.87 5.91 25.44
CA ASP A 493 30.14 4.96 24.35
C ASP A 493 29.03 3.90 24.19
N LYS A 494 28.36 3.51 25.29
CA LYS A 494 27.24 2.57 25.29
C LYS A 494 25.87 3.23 25.14
N ALA A 495 25.80 4.53 25.38
CA ALA A 495 24.55 5.29 25.35
C ALA A 495 24.20 5.88 23.96
N GLY A 496 25.06 5.71 22.95
CA GLY A 496 24.86 6.29 21.62
C GLY A 496 23.50 5.97 20.99
N GLU A 497 23.00 4.74 21.16
CA GLU A 497 21.67 4.36 20.67
C GLU A 497 20.53 5.12 21.37
N PHE A 498 20.64 5.36 22.69
CA PHE A 498 19.66 6.13 23.44
C PHE A 498 19.71 7.62 23.10
N ILE A 499 20.92 8.17 22.90
CA ILE A 499 21.11 9.55 22.45
C ILE A 499 20.45 9.73 21.07
N ASN A 500 20.65 8.80 20.14
CA ASN A 500 20.04 8.88 18.81
C ASN A 500 18.50 8.84 18.91
N LEU A 501 17.93 7.93 19.71
CA LEU A 501 16.48 7.90 19.96
C LEU A 501 15.96 9.21 20.51
N TYR A 502 16.71 9.82 21.44
CA TYR A 502 16.37 11.13 22.00
C TYR A 502 16.46 12.24 20.94
N LEU A 503 17.54 12.34 20.18
CA LEU A 503 17.72 13.40 19.17
C LEU A 503 16.70 13.30 18.03
N GLU A 504 16.28 12.09 17.68
CA GLU A 504 15.25 11.82 16.70
C GLU A 504 13.85 12.28 17.16
N SER A 505 13.49 11.95 18.39
CA SER A 505 12.11 12.09 18.90
C SER A 505 11.91 13.37 19.70
N HIS A 506 12.84 13.76 20.57
CA HIS A 506 12.67 14.90 21.45
C HIS A 506 12.56 16.22 20.65
N GLY A 507 11.56 17.03 20.99
CA GLY A 507 11.30 18.32 20.32
C GLY A 507 10.87 18.23 18.87
N GLU A 508 10.51 17.04 18.36
CA GLU A 508 10.13 16.83 16.96
C GLU A 508 8.99 17.74 16.49
N LYS A 509 7.97 17.94 17.32
CA LYS A 509 6.88 18.90 17.03
C LYS A 509 7.39 20.31 16.76
N GLY A 510 8.36 20.77 17.55
CA GLY A 510 8.99 22.09 17.37
C GLY A 510 9.80 22.16 16.07
N LYS A 511 10.57 21.12 15.76
CA LYS A 511 11.31 21.01 14.49
C LYS A 511 10.35 21.04 13.28
N PHE A 512 9.21 20.36 13.38
CA PHE A 512 8.21 20.33 12.32
C PHE A 512 7.55 21.70 12.14
N LEU A 513 7.15 22.38 13.22
CA LEU A 513 6.60 23.74 13.13
C LEU A 513 7.59 24.73 12.51
N ASN A 514 8.87 24.65 12.86
CA ASN A 514 9.92 25.47 12.26
C ASN A 514 10.08 25.17 10.76
N TYR A 515 9.97 23.91 10.35
CA TYR A 515 9.97 23.50 8.94
C TYR A 515 8.76 24.06 8.17
N LEU A 516 7.57 24.05 8.79
CA LEU A 516 6.36 24.64 8.19
C LEU A 516 6.48 26.18 8.06
N LYS A 517 6.95 26.88 9.11
CA LYS A 517 7.09 28.35 9.15
C LYS A 517 8.48 28.81 9.63
N PRO A 518 9.49 28.90 8.75
CA PRO A 518 10.87 29.26 9.13
C PRO A 518 11.05 30.69 9.70
N GLN A 519 10.06 31.58 9.54
CA GLN A 519 10.16 33.02 9.90
C GLN A 519 9.14 33.48 10.96
N ALA A 520 8.32 32.59 11.51
CA ALA A 520 7.46 32.95 12.63
C ALA A 520 8.34 33.03 13.89
N LYS A 521 8.73 34.25 14.29
CA LYS A 521 9.37 34.49 15.60
C LYS A 521 8.58 33.74 16.67
N GLN A 522 9.22 32.79 17.35
CA GLN A 522 8.67 32.10 18.50
C GLN A 522 8.17 33.15 19.51
N LYS A 523 6.86 33.29 19.66
CA LYS A 523 6.30 33.73 20.93
C LYS A 523 6.32 32.52 21.83
N ALA A 524 7.41 32.40 22.60
CA ALA A 524 7.46 31.55 23.76
C ALA A 524 6.34 31.94 24.76
N CYS A 525 5.86 30.95 25.50
CA CYS A 525 4.93 31.04 26.62
C CYS A 525 3.44 31.19 26.25
N LEU A 526 2.79 30.09 25.89
CA LEU A 526 1.35 29.90 26.09
C LEU A 526 1.14 28.84 27.16
N SER A 527 0.19 29.07 28.08
CA SER A 527 -0.18 28.12 29.13
C SER A 527 -0.90 26.89 28.56
N GLU A 528 -0.82 25.75 29.26
CA GLU A 528 -1.38 24.45 28.83
C GLU A 528 -2.83 24.51 28.30
N PRO A 529 -3.78 25.25 28.93
CA PRO A 529 -5.16 25.34 28.43
C PRO A 529 -5.28 26.13 27.11
N ALA A 530 -4.42 27.14 26.90
CA ALA A 530 -4.38 27.92 25.66
C ALA A 530 -3.73 27.11 24.53
N ARG A 531 -2.81 26.19 24.84
CA ARG A 531 -2.17 25.29 23.87
C ARG A 531 -3.16 24.26 23.31
N ILE A 532 -3.99 23.66 24.17
CA ILE A 532 -5.02 22.69 23.79
C ILE A 532 -6.15 23.33 22.97
N ALA A 533 -6.58 24.55 23.33
CA ALA A 533 -7.57 25.31 22.56
C ALA A 533 -7.01 25.79 21.20
N MET A 534 -5.73 26.16 21.13
CA MET A 534 -5.04 26.39 19.84
C MET A 534 -4.93 25.09 19.04
N GLU A 535 -4.57 23.95 19.65
CA GLU A 535 -4.31 22.69 18.94
C GLU A 535 -5.49 22.20 18.08
N LYS A 536 -6.76 22.42 18.47
CA LYS A 536 -7.91 22.08 17.62
C LYS A 536 -8.16 23.05 16.45
N ALA A 537 -8.04 24.36 16.67
CA ALA A 537 -8.13 25.36 15.59
C ALA A 537 -6.86 25.44 14.72
N CYS A 538 -5.74 24.89 15.20
CA CYS A 538 -4.42 24.86 14.57
C CYS A 538 -4.17 23.56 13.79
N LEU A 539 -4.92 22.48 14.02
CA LEU A 539 -4.67 21.19 13.38
C LEU A 539 -4.96 21.22 11.87
N SER A 540 -6.14 21.70 11.46
CA SER A 540 -6.49 21.92 10.04
C SER A 540 -5.47 22.80 9.32
N ASP A 541 -5.05 23.90 9.95
CA ASP A 541 -4.01 24.78 9.42
C ASP A 541 -2.65 24.09 9.33
N LEU A 542 -2.27 23.29 10.33
CA LEU A 542 -1.04 22.51 10.35
C LEU A 542 -1.01 21.49 9.21
N ILE A 543 -2.11 20.78 8.99
CA ILE A 543 -2.26 19.82 7.90
C ILE A 543 -2.17 20.53 6.56
N ARG A 544 -2.91 21.63 6.39
CA ARG A 544 -2.85 22.45 5.17
C ARG A 544 -1.43 22.90 4.86
N MET A 545 -0.69 23.39 5.85
CA MET A 545 0.71 23.80 5.66
C MET A 545 1.64 22.63 5.34
N ALA A 546 1.43 21.47 5.96
CA ALA A 546 2.19 20.26 5.65
C ALA A 546 1.94 19.80 4.21
N MET A 547 0.70 19.88 3.74
CA MET A 547 0.30 19.61 2.35
C MET A 547 0.91 20.61 1.37
N GLU A 548 0.89 21.90 1.71
CA GLU A 548 1.57 22.95 0.94
C GLU A 548 3.07 22.66 0.84
N LYS A 549 3.71 22.23 1.93
CA LYS A 549 5.13 21.88 1.93
C LYS A 549 5.42 20.64 1.09
N ALA A 550 4.65 19.56 1.25
CA ALA A 550 4.79 18.34 0.45
C ALA A 550 4.62 18.62 -1.05
N SER A 551 3.64 19.46 -1.40
CA SER A 551 3.38 19.88 -2.78
C SER A 551 4.52 20.73 -3.35
N ASN A 552 5.19 21.55 -2.53
CA ASN A 552 6.29 22.41 -2.98
C ASN A 552 7.67 21.72 -3.07
N THR A 553 7.75 20.42 -2.77
CA THR A 553 9.01 19.66 -2.86
C THR A 553 9.56 19.57 -4.29
N ALA A 554 10.86 19.34 -4.41
CA ALA A 554 11.54 19.04 -5.66
C ALA A 554 11.08 17.73 -6.33
N SER A 555 10.35 16.87 -5.61
CA SER A 555 9.82 15.62 -6.14
C SER A 555 8.86 15.83 -7.30
N ILE A 556 9.07 15.07 -8.38
CA ILE A 556 8.24 15.11 -9.58
C ILE A 556 6.76 14.84 -9.28
N PHE A 557 6.48 13.93 -8.34
CA PHE A 557 5.11 13.63 -7.90
C PHE A 557 4.89 13.99 -6.43
N SER A 558 3.67 14.40 -6.11
CA SER A 558 3.18 14.60 -4.74
C SER A 558 1.86 13.86 -4.59
N ILE A 559 1.86 12.72 -3.91
CA ILE A 559 0.69 11.84 -3.82
C ILE A 559 0.39 11.60 -2.34
N GLN A 560 -0.81 11.97 -1.89
CA GLN A 560 -1.17 11.97 -0.47
C GLN A 560 -2.30 10.98 -0.19
N LEU A 561 -2.38 10.42 1.01
CA LEU A 561 -3.53 9.60 1.39
C LEU A 561 -4.82 10.42 1.30
N LEU A 562 -5.91 9.76 0.88
CA LEU A 562 -7.25 10.36 0.89
C LEU A 562 -7.62 10.91 2.27
N GLN A 563 -7.29 10.16 3.33
CA GLN A 563 -7.50 10.58 4.72
C GLN A 563 -6.87 11.94 5.01
N ASP A 564 -5.63 12.14 4.58
CA ASP A 564 -4.91 13.37 4.89
C ASP A 564 -5.44 14.55 4.06
N TRP A 565 -5.90 14.32 2.81
CA TRP A 565 -6.60 15.34 2.03
C TRP A 565 -7.89 15.80 2.71
N ILE A 566 -8.76 14.86 3.12
CA ILE A 566 -10.02 15.20 3.79
C ILE A 566 -9.80 15.73 5.22
N SER A 567 -8.65 15.46 5.82
CA SER A 567 -8.30 15.98 7.15
C SER A 567 -8.11 17.50 7.18
N ILE A 568 -8.00 18.16 6.03
CA ILE A 568 -7.91 19.62 5.98
C ILE A 568 -9.14 20.23 6.69
N ASP A 569 -10.35 19.68 6.50
CA ASP A 569 -11.59 20.22 7.09
C ASP A 569 -12.55 19.19 7.73
N CYS A 570 -12.45 17.89 7.43
CA CYS A 570 -13.54 16.94 7.69
C CYS A 570 -13.38 16.01 8.91
N LEU A 571 -12.20 15.89 9.52
CA LEU A 571 -11.95 14.85 10.55
C LEU A 571 -12.09 15.33 12.01
N ASN A 572 -12.73 16.47 12.26
CA ASN A 572 -12.81 17.04 13.61
C ASN A 572 -13.62 16.17 14.61
N GLU A 573 -14.41 15.22 14.11
CA GLU A 573 -15.31 14.37 14.91
C GLU A 573 -14.91 12.88 14.93
N CYS A 574 -13.87 12.48 14.17
CA CYS A 574 -13.39 11.10 14.14
C CYS A 574 -12.32 10.84 15.21
N ASP A 575 -12.25 9.62 15.74
CA ASP A 575 -11.08 9.16 16.48
C ASP A 575 -9.89 9.03 15.53
N LEU A 576 -8.95 9.98 15.64
CA LEU A 576 -7.79 10.06 14.75
C LEU A 576 -6.90 8.81 14.79
N TRP A 577 -6.80 8.14 15.94
CA TRP A 577 -5.98 6.92 16.05
C TRP A 577 -6.65 5.74 15.35
N GLU A 578 -7.97 5.63 15.50
CA GLU A 578 -8.77 4.59 14.86
C GLU A 578 -8.93 4.82 13.35
N PHE A 579 -8.76 6.05 12.88
CA PHE A 579 -8.79 6.43 11.46
C PHE A 579 -7.52 6.04 10.68
N ARG A 580 -6.99 4.85 10.97
CA ARG A 580 -5.86 4.23 10.26
C ARG A 580 -6.35 3.12 9.33
N ILE A 581 -5.71 3.03 8.17
CA ILE A 581 -5.94 1.94 7.21
C ILE A 581 -5.35 0.64 7.73
N ASN A 582 -4.10 0.70 8.19
CA ASN A 582 -3.35 -0.46 8.62
C ASN A 582 -2.51 -0.13 9.87
N PHE A 583 -2.35 -1.16 10.71
CA PHE A 583 -1.38 -1.25 11.78
C PHE A 583 -0.40 -2.37 11.39
N PRO A 584 0.80 -2.02 10.88
CA PRO A 584 1.75 -3.04 10.44
C PRO A 584 2.17 -3.97 11.57
N GLY A 585 2.34 -5.25 11.26
CA GLY A 585 2.71 -6.29 12.23
C GLY A 585 1.57 -6.77 13.12
N THR A 586 0.31 -6.36 12.88
CA THR A 586 -0.86 -6.86 13.61
C THR A 586 -1.87 -7.54 12.69
N VAL A 587 -2.59 -8.52 13.21
CA VAL A 587 -3.78 -9.11 12.57
C VAL A 587 -4.99 -8.75 13.44
N SER A 588 -5.81 -7.82 12.97
CA SER A 588 -6.98 -7.32 13.70
C SER A 588 -8.12 -6.99 12.73
N PRO A 589 -9.39 -7.11 13.16
CA PRO A 589 -10.54 -6.65 12.36
C PRO A 589 -10.49 -5.16 11.97
N LYS A 590 -9.61 -4.37 12.59
CA LYS A 590 -9.40 -2.95 12.27
C LYS A 590 -8.48 -2.73 11.06
N ASN A 591 -7.64 -3.71 10.72
CA ASN A 591 -6.76 -3.62 9.55
C ASN A 591 -7.60 -3.72 8.27
N TRP A 592 -7.29 -2.87 7.28
CA TRP A 592 -7.89 -2.90 5.95
C TRP A 592 -9.41 -2.79 5.92
N SER A 593 -10.05 -2.31 6.99
CA SER A 593 -11.51 -2.27 7.08
C SER A 593 -12.05 -0.86 7.20
N LEU A 594 -11.20 0.16 7.30
CA LEU A 594 -11.67 1.56 7.38
C LEU A 594 -12.53 1.92 6.18
N VAL A 595 -13.69 2.53 6.43
CA VAL A 595 -14.54 3.17 5.42
C VAL A 595 -14.44 4.68 5.61
N MET A 596 -14.45 5.42 4.50
CA MET A 596 -14.41 6.89 4.56
C MET A 596 -15.69 7.43 5.21
N PRO A 597 -15.63 8.56 5.94
CA PRO A 597 -16.79 9.11 6.62
C PRO A 597 -17.80 9.80 5.67
N LEU A 598 -17.46 9.92 4.39
CA LEU A 598 -18.24 10.64 3.39
C LEU A 598 -18.36 9.80 2.12
N SER A 599 -19.52 9.88 1.46
CA SER A 599 -19.71 9.30 0.13
C SER A 599 -18.90 10.08 -0.90
N LEU A 600 -18.58 9.45 -2.03
CA LEU A 600 -17.85 10.13 -3.11
C LEU A 600 -18.62 11.33 -3.67
N GLU A 601 -19.96 11.27 -3.68
CA GLU A 601 -20.83 12.40 -4.05
C GLU A 601 -20.70 13.56 -3.06
N ASP A 602 -20.73 13.28 -1.76
CA ASP A 602 -20.56 14.32 -0.73
C ASP A 602 -19.17 14.92 -0.80
N MET A 603 -18.13 14.09 -1.02
CA MET A 603 -16.76 14.54 -1.20
C MET A 603 -16.60 15.51 -2.38
N LEU A 604 -17.31 15.27 -3.49
CA LEU A 604 -17.33 16.18 -4.65
C LEU A 604 -17.92 17.56 -4.32
N ALA A 605 -18.85 17.64 -3.37
CA ALA A 605 -19.52 18.87 -2.98
C ALA A 605 -18.75 19.70 -1.94
N LEU A 606 -17.67 19.18 -1.35
CA LEU A 606 -16.96 19.84 -0.25
C LEU A 606 -16.29 21.16 -0.69
N PRO A 607 -16.47 22.27 0.06
CA PRO A 607 -15.76 23.53 -0.18
C PRO A 607 -14.23 23.39 -0.21
N MET A 608 -13.70 22.42 0.55
CA MET A 608 -12.27 22.15 0.65
C MET A 608 -11.62 21.79 -0.69
N ASN A 609 -12.39 21.30 -1.67
CA ASN A 609 -11.89 20.98 -3.01
C ASN A 609 -11.22 22.20 -3.66
N THR A 610 -11.69 23.41 -3.36
CA THR A 610 -11.05 24.67 -3.79
C THR A 610 -9.72 24.90 -3.09
N ILE A 611 -9.61 24.55 -1.80
CA ILE A 611 -8.37 24.66 -1.03
C ILE A 611 -7.32 23.69 -1.61
N ILE A 612 -7.68 22.43 -1.84
CA ILE A 612 -6.82 21.42 -2.45
C ILE A 612 -6.33 21.90 -3.83
N LYS A 613 -7.25 22.38 -4.67
CA LYS A 613 -6.90 22.94 -5.99
C LYS A 613 -5.96 24.14 -5.90
N ASN A 614 -6.13 25.01 -4.90
CA ASN A 614 -5.25 26.15 -4.69
C ASN A 614 -3.84 25.72 -4.26
N ILE A 615 -3.72 24.69 -3.41
CA ILE A 615 -2.42 24.10 -3.03
C ILE A 615 -1.72 23.57 -4.29
N ASN A 616 -2.43 22.78 -5.11
CA ASN A 616 -1.88 22.19 -6.33
C ASN A 616 -1.52 23.25 -7.39
N SER A 617 -2.35 24.28 -7.56
CA SER A 617 -2.09 25.41 -8.47
C SER A 617 -0.83 26.18 -8.08
N LYS A 618 -0.72 26.57 -6.80
CA LYS A 618 0.43 27.35 -6.29
C LYS A 618 1.74 26.58 -6.39
N ALA A 619 1.68 25.25 -6.31
CA ALA A 619 2.83 24.37 -6.44
C ALA A 619 3.16 24.00 -7.90
N GLU A 620 2.43 24.55 -8.89
CA GLU A 620 2.59 24.28 -10.33
C GLU A 620 2.41 22.78 -10.67
N ARG A 621 1.33 22.16 -10.16
CA ARG A 621 1.03 20.72 -10.32
C ARG A 621 -0.26 20.41 -11.11
N ILE A 622 -0.94 21.43 -11.65
CA ILE A 622 -2.18 21.30 -12.46
C ILE A 622 -1.85 21.27 -13.94
#